data_AF-A0A916M4G1-F1
#
_entry.id   AF-A0A916M4G1-F1
#
_cell.length_a   1.000
_cell.length_b   1.000
_cell.length_c   1.000
_cell.angle_alpha   90.00
_cell.angle_beta   90.00
_cell.angle_gamma   90.00
#
_symmetry.space_group_name_H-M   'P 1'
#
loop_
_entity.id
_entity.type
_entity.pdbx_description
1 polymer ?
#
loop_
_entity_poly.entity_id
_entity_poly.type
_entity_poly.pdbx_seq_one_letter_code
_entity_poly.pdbx_strand_id
1 'polypeptide(L)'
;MFKKCTLFAALFFFALLLLVLNAPRDSVQAQEQATLTPLADEPFEVYVEISGVIKSITVQSSSVSILNLEDGIRILVNPATEVNTTFAVGQAITCWAVPLDGDDSGPHFVAKVIFPFTPTLTPEWTPTATAAPTAESTLTATYVSCGSGNTHPVAARLADAFGVSYAEIMDWHCKGFGFGEIARAYLLAEKGEGLTVTAILAMRSAGQGWGSIVKDSGVAPSELAPGKAVKGQGKPDKDKGNSQEKGNNKDKEKGEGK
;
A
#
# COMPACT_ATOMS: atom_id res chain seq x y z
N MET A 1 -22.71 74.80 -11.91
CA MET A 1 -23.46 73.70 -11.27
C MET A 1 -23.05 72.30 -11.74
N PHE A 2 -22.54 72.11 -12.97
CA PHE A 2 -22.23 70.76 -13.51
C PHE A 2 -21.06 69.99 -12.86
N LYS A 3 -20.04 70.65 -12.28
CA LYS A 3 -18.89 69.95 -11.68
C LYS A 3 -19.19 69.19 -10.38
N LYS A 4 -20.29 69.50 -9.69
CA LYS A 4 -20.64 68.82 -8.43
C LYS A 4 -21.36 67.48 -8.64
N CYS A 5 -22.07 67.29 -9.76
CA CYS A 5 -22.76 66.03 -10.07
C CYS A 5 -21.79 64.89 -10.43
N THR A 6 -20.72 65.17 -11.17
CA THR A 6 -19.75 64.13 -11.57
C THR A 6 -18.93 63.60 -10.39
N LEU A 7 -18.63 64.44 -9.41
CA LEU A 7 -17.90 64.01 -8.22
C LEU A 7 -18.75 63.06 -7.34
N PHE A 8 -20.05 63.34 -7.21
CA PHE A 8 -20.96 62.47 -6.46
C PHE A 8 -21.19 61.12 -7.13
N ALA A 9 -21.29 61.07 -8.46
CA ALA A 9 -21.44 59.82 -9.19
C ALA A 9 -20.19 58.92 -9.06
N ALA A 10 -18.99 59.50 -9.12
CA ALA A 10 -17.74 58.75 -8.97
C ALA A 10 -17.55 58.22 -7.54
N LEU A 11 -17.88 59.00 -6.52
CA LEU A 11 -17.83 58.56 -5.11
C LEU A 11 -18.84 57.43 -4.84
N PHE A 12 -20.03 57.49 -5.44
CA PHE A 12 -21.03 56.44 -5.29
C PHE A 12 -20.59 55.13 -5.96
N PHE A 13 -19.97 55.21 -7.14
CA PHE A 13 -19.44 54.03 -7.83
C PHE A 13 -18.26 53.40 -7.08
N PHE A 14 -17.38 54.21 -6.48
CA PHE A 14 -16.26 53.73 -5.68
C PHE A 14 -16.71 53.11 -4.35
N ALA A 15 -17.74 53.68 -3.71
CA ALA A 15 -18.35 53.10 -2.50
C ALA A 15 -19.07 51.78 -2.79
N LEU A 16 -19.77 51.67 -3.94
CA LEU A 16 -20.41 50.43 -4.35
C LEU A 16 -19.38 49.34 -4.69
N LEU A 17 -18.25 49.70 -5.31
CA LEU A 17 -17.15 48.79 -5.62
C LEU A 17 -16.46 48.27 -4.35
N LEU A 18 -16.27 49.14 -3.33
CA LEU A 18 -15.74 48.74 -2.03
C LEU A 18 -16.70 47.83 -1.25
N LEU A 19 -18.02 47.96 -1.46
CA LEU A 19 -19.02 47.10 -0.80
C LEU A 19 -19.02 45.67 -1.37
N VAL A 20 -18.70 45.49 -2.66
CA VAL A 20 -18.58 44.16 -3.29
C VAL A 20 -17.30 43.43 -2.86
N LEU A 21 -16.21 44.17 -2.59
CA LEU A 21 -14.94 43.57 -2.13
C LEU A 21 -14.95 43.14 -0.66
N ASN A 22 -15.90 43.64 0.13
CA ASN A 22 -16.03 43.34 1.56
C ASN A 22 -17.21 42.40 1.87
N ALA A 23 -17.80 41.74 0.86
CA ALA A 23 -18.74 40.67 1.10
C ALA A 23 -18.05 39.60 1.99
N PRO A 24 -18.66 39.20 3.12
CA PRO A 24 -18.11 38.15 3.95
C PRO A 24 -17.96 36.91 3.07
N ARG A 25 -16.73 36.45 2.88
CA ARG A 25 -16.50 35.11 2.37
C ARG A 25 -17.00 34.20 3.48
N ASP A 26 -18.16 33.58 3.29
CA ASP A 26 -18.64 32.52 4.14
C ASP A 26 -17.53 31.44 4.16
N SER A 27 -16.69 31.51 5.18
CA SER A 27 -15.78 30.43 5.49
C SER A 27 -16.67 29.29 5.95
N VAL A 28 -16.92 28.35 5.04
CA VAL A 28 -17.48 27.05 5.36
C VAL A 28 -16.48 26.37 6.29
N GLN A 29 -16.65 26.60 7.58
CA GLN A 29 -16.03 25.80 8.62
C GLN A 29 -16.69 24.44 8.54
N ALA A 30 -16.00 23.47 7.94
CA ALA A 30 -16.35 22.06 8.09
C ALA A 30 -16.07 21.64 9.54
N GLN A 31 -17.02 21.94 10.43
CA GLN A 31 -17.17 21.21 11.69
C GLN A 31 -18.20 20.11 11.47
N GLU A 32 -17.73 18.89 11.24
CA GLU A 32 -18.18 17.73 12.00
C GLU A 32 -17.21 16.59 11.74
N GLN A 33 -16.56 16.10 12.80
CA GLN A 33 -15.88 14.82 12.77
C GLN A 33 -16.95 13.75 12.51
N ALA A 34 -17.00 13.25 11.28
CA ALA A 34 -17.77 12.06 10.95
C ALA A 34 -17.21 10.90 11.77
N THR A 35 -17.90 10.58 12.86
CA THR A 35 -17.73 9.31 13.55
C THR A 35 -18.37 8.28 12.64
N LEU A 36 -17.54 7.56 11.88
CA LEU A 36 -17.97 6.48 10.98
C LEU A 36 -18.66 5.40 11.80
N THR A 37 -19.97 5.53 11.96
CA THR A 37 -20.82 4.44 12.43
C THR A 37 -21.10 3.60 11.18
N PRO A 38 -20.61 2.35 11.10
CA PRO A 38 -20.88 1.52 9.94
C PRO A 38 -22.38 1.26 9.83
N LEU A 39 -23.02 1.83 8.79
CA LEU A 39 -24.39 1.48 8.42
C LEU A 39 -24.40 0.03 7.91
N ALA A 40 -25.26 -0.78 8.51
CA ALA A 40 -25.19 -2.23 8.43
C ALA A 40 -25.73 -2.88 7.13
N ASP A 41 -26.02 -2.13 6.06
CA ASP A 41 -26.66 -2.70 4.85
C ASP A 41 -26.24 -2.05 3.50
N GLU A 42 -25.20 -1.22 3.47
CA GLU A 42 -24.73 -0.67 2.18
C GLU A 42 -23.92 -1.72 1.40
N PRO A 43 -24.16 -1.89 0.09
CA PRO A 43 -23.32 -2.74 -0.75
C PRO A 43 -21.87 -2.29 -0.62
N PHE A 44 -20.94 -3.23 -0.53
CA PHE A 44 -19.52 -2.96 -0.38
C PHE A 44 -19.01 -2.12 -1.56
N GLU A 45 -18.95 -0.78 -1.40
CA GLU A 45 -18.25 0.06 -2.37
C GLU A 45 -16.75 -0.26 -2.27
N VAL A 46 -16.18 -0.76 -3.37
CA VAL A 46 -14.74 -1.01 -3.46
C VAL A 46 -14.07 0.33 -3.77
N TYR A 47 -13.20 0.76 -2.85
CA TYR A 47 -12.37 1.94 -3.04
C TYR A 47 -10.96 1.54 -3.49
N VAL A 48 -10.41 2.33 -4.40
CA VAL A 48 -9.03 2.21 -4.87
C VAL A 48 -8.27 3.46 -4.44
N GLU A 49 -7.09 3.27 -3.85
CA GLU A 49 -6.16 4.36 -3.57
C GLU A 49 -5.35 4.67 -4.84
N ILE A 50 -5.42 5.93 -5.29
CA ILE A 50 -4.72 6.40 -6.48
C ILE A 50 -3.83 7.57 -6.07
N SER A 51 -2.57 7.53 -6.48
CA SER A 51 -1.62 8.62 -6.26
C SER A 51 -0.98 9.04 -7.58
N GLY A 52 -0.81 10.34 -7.78
CA GLY A 52 -0.15 10.86 -8.98
C GLY A 52 -0.05 12.38 -9.02
N VAL A 53 0.61 12.89 -10.05
CA VAL A 53 0.78 14.33 -10.30
C VAL A 53 -0.28 14.81 -11.29
N ILE A 54 -0.95 15.91 -10.97
CA ILE A 54 -1.96 16.52 -11.84
C ILE A 54 -1.28 17.11 -13.09
N LYS A 55 -1.50 16.50 -14.25
CA LYS A 55 -1.02 16.99 -15.55
C LYS A 55 -1.91 18.10 -16.11
N SER A 56 -3.23 17.95 -16.00
CA SER A 56 -4.17 18.98 -16.43
C SER A 56 -5.51 18.85 -15.70
N ILE A 57 -6.25 19.95 -15.63
CA ILE A 57 -7.58 20.03 -15.01
C ILE A 57 -8.57 20.45 -16.09
N THR A 58 -9.56 19.60 -16.39
CA THR A 58 -10.62 19.89 -17.36
C THR A 58 -11.92 20.16 -16.61
N VAL A 59 -12.36 21.42 -16.60
CA VAL A 59 -13.63 21.82 -15.97
C VAL A 59 -14.80 21.40 -16.87
N GLN A 60 -15.70 20.57 -16.35
CA GLN A 60 -16.91 20.13 -17.07
C GLN A 60 -18.12 21.02 -16.74
N SER A 61 -18.19 21.48 -15.49
CA SER A 61 -19.21 22.43 -15.01
C SER A 61 -18.67 23.25 -13.84
N SER A 62 -19.48 24.13 -13.25
CA SER A 62 -19.09 24.95 -12.09
C SER A 62 -18.63 24.15 -10.87
N SER A 63 -19.00 22.88 -10.79
CA SER A 63 -18.77 22.03 -9.61
C SER A 63 -18.30 20.61 -9.97
N VAL A 64 -17.98 20.37 -11.24
CA VAL A 64 -17.47 19.08 -11.73
C VAL A 64 -16.22 19.35 -12.57
N SER A 65 -15.13 18.67 -12.22
CA SER A 65 -13.86 18.75 -12.91
C SER A 65 -13.27 17.36 -13.12
N ILE A 66 -12.48 17.20 -14.18
CA ILE A 66 -11.69 15.98 -14.43
C ILE A 66 -10.23 16.31 -14.21
N LEU A 67 -9.58 15.59 -13.31
CA LEU A 67 -8.14 15.63 -13.13
C LEU A 67 -7.52 14.59 -14.06
N ASN A 68 -6.63 15.03 -14.93
CA ASN A 68 -5.82 14.11 -15.74
C ASN A 68 -4.45 14.02 -15.07
N LEU A 69 -4.05 12.82 -14.67
CA LEU A 69 -2.76 12.53 -14.07
C LEU A 69 -1.68 12.30 -15.16
N GLU A 70 -0.41 12.37 -14.79
CA GLU A 70 0.71 12.17 -15.72
C GLU A 70 0.76 10.77 -16.35
N ASP A 71 0.29 9.75 -15.63
CA ASP A 71 0.18 8.36 -16.07
C ASP A 71 -1.00 8.10 -17.02
N GLY A 72 -1.82 9.13 -17.31
CA GLY A 72 -3.00 9.04 -18.16
C GLY A 72 -4.28 8.67 -17.42
N ILE A 73 -4.25 8.46 -16.10
CA ILE A 73 -5.46 8.22 -15.30
C ILE A 73 -6.31 9.49 -15.26
N ARG A 74 -7.63 9.33 -15.40
CA ARG A 74 -8.61 10.40 -15.38
C ARG A 74 -9.56 10.24 -14.21
N ILE A 75 -9.61 11.23 -13.33
CA ILE A 75 -10.37 11.22 -12.08
C ILE A 75 -11.46 12.29 -12.15
N LEU A 76 -12.72 11.89 -12.00
CA LEU A 76 -13.85 12.78 -11.87
C LEU A 76 -13.94 13.30 -10.43
N VAL A 77 -13.95 14.63 -10.29
CA VAL A 77 -14.18 15.34 -9.03
C VAL A 77 -15.54 16.00 -9.13
N ASN A 78 -16.44 15.67 -8.22
CA ASN A 78 -17.80 16.19 -8.17
C ASN A 78 -18.05 16.92 -6.84
N PRO A 79 -19.25 17.51 -6.62
CA PRO A 79 -19.54 18.22 -5.37
C PRO A 79 -19.55 17.34 -4.12
N ALA A 80 -19.68 16.02 -4.28
CA ALA A 80 -19.65 15.05 -3.19
C ALA A 80 -18.22 14.60 -2.86
N THR A 81 -17.23 14.94 -3.69
CA THR A 81 -15.82 14.69 -3.37
C THR A 81 -15.39 15.61 -2.22
N GLU A 82 -14.91 15.02 -1.14
CA GLU A 82 -14.28 15.75 -0.05
C GLU A 82 -12.90 16.23 -0.50
N VAL A 83 -12.78 17.54 -0.70
CA VAL A 83 -11.55 18.17 -1.18
C VAL A 83 -10.98 19.08 -0.10
N ASN A 84 -9.81 18.72 0.42
CA ASN A 84 -9.11 19.47 1.46
C ASN A 84 -8.07 20.47 0.92
N THR A 85 -8.01 20.68 -0.39
CA THR A 85 -7.00 21.55 -1.04
C THR A 85 -7.52 22.16 -2.33
N THR A 86 -7.02 23.33 -2.71
CA THR A 86 -7.16 23.80 -4.10
C THR A 86 -6.25 22.97 -5.00
N PHE A 87 -6.72 22.62 -6.20
CA PHE A 87 -5.93 21.88 -7.18
C PHE A 87 -5.09 22.81 -8.05
N ALA A 88 -3.83 22.45 -8.26
CA ALA A 88 -2.95 23.08 -9.23
C ALA A 88 -2.30 22.03 -10.14
N VAL A 89 -2.04 22.39 -11.41
CA VAL A 89 -1.24 21.57 -12.31
C VAL A 89 0.18 21.43 -11.73
N GLY A 90 0.74 20.22 -11.75
CA GLY A 90 2.02 19.87 -11.13
C GLY A 90 1.92 19.49 -9.65
N GLN A 91 0.73 19.57 -9.04
CA GLN A 91 0.52 19.14 -7.66
C GLN A 91 0.39 17.61 -7.59
N ALA A 92 1.11 16.99 -6.67
CA ALA A 92 0.90 15.59 -6.34
C ALA A 92 -0.30 15.43 -5.40
N ILE A 93 -1.11 14.41 -5.66
CA ILE A 93 -2.31 14.09 -4.89
C ILE A 93 -2.37 12.59 -4.60
N THR A 94 -3.06 12.26 -3.51
CA THR A 94 -3.53 10.90 -3.22
C THR A 94 -5.02 10.97 -3.01
N CYS A 95 -5.78 10.03 -3.56
CA CYS A 95 -7.22 9.98 -3.41
C CYS A 95 -7.78 8.57 -3.27
N TRP A 96 -8.88 8.47 -2.54
CA TRP A 96 -9.75 7.28 -2.55
C TRP A 96 -10.81 7.47 -3.62
N ALA A 97 -10.88 6.55 -4.57
CA ALA A 97 -11.79 6.65 -5.70
C ALA A 97 -12.52 5.34 -5.98
N VAL A 98 -13.72 5.44 -6.52
CA VAL A 98 -14.54 4.30 -6.96
C VAL A 98 -14.32 4.11 -8.47
N PRO A 99 -14.01 2.90 -8.94
CA PRO A 99 -13.90 2.64 -10.37
C PRO A 99 -15.26 2.83 -11.05
N LEU A 100 -15.25 3.41 -12.24
CA LEU A 100 -16.43 3.49 -13.10
C LEU A 100 -16.35 2.39 -14.16
N ASP A 101 -17.47 1.71 -14.42
CA ASP A 101 -17.63 0.77 -15.53
C ASP A 101 -17.77 1.51 -16.88
N GLY A 102 -16.95 2.54 -17.09
CA GLY A 102 -16.95 3.39 -18.27
C GLY A 102 -16.18 2.76 -19.44
N ASP A 103 -16.54 3.15 -20.65
CA ASP A 103 -15.71 2.89 -21.83
C ASP A 103 -14.35 3.61 -21.73
N ASP A 104 -13.38 3.20 -22.57
CA ASP A 104 -12.02 3.77 -22.60
C ASP A 104 -11.96 5.29 -22.87
N SER A 105 -13.10 5.93 -23.15
CA SER A 105 -13.19 7.37 -23.44
C SER A 105 -13.61 8.22 -22.24
N GLY A 106 -14.12 7.59 -21.17
CA GLY A 106 -14.62 8.25 -19.96
C GLY A 106 -13.57 8.54 -18.88
N PRO A 107 -13.96 9.20 -17.77
CA PRO A 107 -13.18 9.14 -16.54
C PRO A 107 -13.19 7.70 -16.00
N HIS A 108 -12.03 7.23 -15.56
CA HIS A 108 -11.90 5.86 -15.05
C HIS A 108 -12.39 5.75 -13.60
N PHE A 109 -12.35 6.85 -12.85
CA PHE A 109 -12.62 6.86 -11.41
C PHE A 109 -13.42 8.09 -10.99
N VAL A 110 -14.23 7.94 -9.92
CA VAL A 110 -14.84 9.07 -9.19
C VAL A 110 -14.16 9.20 -7.84
N ALA A 111 -13.57 10.36 -7.58
CA ALA A 111 -12.94 10.64 -6.29
C ALA A 111 -13.99 10.82 -5.19
N LYS A 112 -13.74 10.22 -4.04
CA LYS A 112 -14.52 10.41 -2.82
C LYS A 112 -13.81 11.33 -1.85
N VAL A 113 -12.50 11.16 -1.69
CA VAL A 113 -11.66 12.03 -0.85
C VAL A 113 -10.32 12.28 -1.52
N ILE A 114 -9.86 13.53 -1.54
CA ILE A 114 -8.55 13.91 -2.11
C ILE A 114 -7.71 14.65 -1.07
N PHE A 115 -6.47 14.20 -0.92
CA PHE A 115 -5.47 14.81 -0.05
C PHE A 115 -4.31 15.36 -0.88
N PRO A 116 -3.77 16.55 -0.54
CA PRO A 116 -2.50 16.99 -1.09
C PRO A 116 -1.41 16.05 -0.59
N PHE A 117 -0.68 15.42 -1.51
CA PHE A 117 0.53 14.70 -1.17
C PHE A 117 1.70 15.64 -1.43
N THR A 118 2.45 15.97 -0.40
CA THR A 118 3.78 16.54 -0.63
C THR A 118 4.69 15.34 -0.83
N PRO A 119 5.28 15.14 -2.02
CA PRO A 119 6.32 14.14 -2.14
C PRO A 119 7.40 14.55 -1.16
N THR A 120 7.51 13.80 -0.07
CA THR A 120 8.71 13.82 0.76
C THR A 120 9.80 13.49 -0.24
N LEU A 121 10.63 14.49 -0.57
CA LEU A 121 11.79 14.27 -1.41
C LEU A 121 12.61 13.21 -0.68
N THR A 122 12.45 11.96 -1.09
CA THR A 122 13.29 10.87 -0.63
C THR A 122 14.69 11.35 -0.96
N PRO A 123 15.54 11.64 0.05
CA PRO A 123 16.87 12.14 -0.22
C PRO A 123 17.52 11.12 -1.15
N GLU A 124 17.94 11.59 -2.32
CA GLU A 124 18.70 10.80 -3.28
C GLU A 124 19.91 10.26 -2.51
N TRP A 125 19.87 8.97 -2.19
CA TRP A 125 20.89 8.32 -1.39
C TRP A 125 22.19 8.37 -2.18
N THR A 126 23.04 9.34 -1.83
CA THR A 126 24.46 9.24 -2.14
C THR A 126 24.97 8.06 -1.30
N PRO A 127 25.39 6.93 -1.91
CA PRO A 127 25.76 5.74 -1.16
C PRO A 127 27.00 6.06 -0.31
N THR A 128 26.80 6.32 0.98
CA THR A 128 27.88 6.41 1.95
C THR A 128 28.07 5.03 2.56
N ALA A 129 29.29 4.52 2.41
CA ALA A 129 29.68 3.17 2.78
C ALA A 129 29.37 2.83 4.26
N THR A 130 28.75 1.67 4.43
CA THR A 130 28.83 0.69 5.52
C THR A 130 29.38 1.18 6.87
N ALA A 131 28.47 1.46 7.80
CA ALA A 131 28.68 1.24 9.22
C ALA A 131 27.60 0.28 9.75
N ALA A 132 28.02 -0.66 10.60
CA ALA A 132 27.30 -1.84 11.08
C ALA A 132 25.99 -1.54 11.85
N PRO A 133 25.01 -2.46 11.85
CA PRO A 133 23.69 -2.22 12.44
C PRO A 133 23.73 -2.35 13.97
N THR A 134 23.17 -1.36 14.66
CA THR A 134 22.69 -1.51 16.05
C THR A 134 21.18 -1.30 16.00
N ALA A 135 20.46 -2.39 16.28
CA ALA A 135 19.01 -2.44 16.23
C ALA A 135 18.39 -1.74 17.44
N GLU A 136 17.47 -0.81 17.19
CA GLU A 136 16.45 -0.42 18.16
C GLU A 136 15.17 -0.06 17.38
N SER A 137 14.31 -1.06 17.23
CA SER A 137 13.01 -0.93 16.57
C SER A 137 11.95 -0.74 17.64
N THR A 138 11.40 0.46 17.73
CA THR A 138 10.16 0.74 18.45
C THR A 138 9.42 1.82 17.67
N LEU A 139 8.71 1.40 16.62
CA LEU A 139 7.68 2.21 16.00
C LEU A 139 6.37 1.43 16.07
N THR A 140 5.46 1.95 16.90
CA THR A 140 4.05 1.61 16.92
C THR A 140 3.42 2.07 15.61
N ALA A 141 3.36 1.17 14.64
CA ALA A 141 2.61 1.36 13.42
C ALA A 141 1.15 0.95 13.65
N THR A 142 0.26 1.93 13.61
CA THR A 142 -1.19 1.74 13.49
C THR A 142 -1.50 1.22 12.09
N TYR A 143 -1.78 -0.07 11.95
CA TYR A 143 -2.06 -0.72 10.68
C TYR A 143 -3.55 -0.81 10.36
N VAL A 144 -3.84 -0.60 9.08
CA VAL A 144 -5.12 -0.86 8.43
C VAL A 144 -5.40 -2.37 8.51
N SER A 145 -6.51 -2.73 9.17
CA SER A 145 -6.84 -4.12 9.51
C SER A 145 -7.33 -4.89 8.28
N CYS A 146 -6.42 -5.48 7.50
CA CYS A 146 -6.77 -6.52 6.51
C CYS A 146 -7.04 -7.90 7.15
N GLY A 147 -6.86 -8.02 8.47
CA GLY A 147 -7.13 -9.22 9.25
C GLY A 147 -8.45 -9.11 10.01
N SER A 148 -9.20 -10.21 10.13
CA SER A 148 -10.49 -10.28 10.80
C SER A 148 -10.38 -10.18 12.33
N GLY A 149 -9.91 -9.06 12.89
CA GLY A 149 -9.88 -8.73 14.33
C GLY A 149 -9.13 -9.69 15.27
N ASN A 150 -8.72 -10.87 14.79
CA ASN A 150 -8.09 -11.96 15.51
C ASN A 150 -6.68 -12.18 14.95
N THR A 151 -5.75 -12.53 15.83
CA THR A 151 -4.38 -12.89 15.45
C THR A 151 -4.38 -14.08 14.50
N HIS A 152 -3.76 -13.93 13.32
CA HIS A 152 -3.70 -15.00 12.34
C HIS A 152 -2.62 -16.02 12.76
N PRO A 153 -2.99 -17.29 13.03
CA PRO A 153 -2.06 -18.26 13.62
C PRO A 153 -0.88 -18.60 12.70
N VAL A 154 -1.05 -18.48 11.38
CA VAL A 154 0.06 -18.68 10.42
C VAL A 154 1.02 -17.50 10.44
N ALA A 155 0.52 -16.27 10.60
CA ALA A 155 1.37 -15.09 10.63
C ALA A 155 2.26 -15.08 11.89
N ALA A 156 1.68 -15.47 13.04
CA ALA A 156 2.44 -15.65 14.29
C ALA A 156 3.56 -16.69 14.13
N ARG A 157 3.25 -17.86 13.54
CA ARG A 157 4.27 -18.89 13.29
C ARG A 157 5.37 -18.46 12.34
N LEU A 158 5.06 -17.66 11.32
CA LEU A 158 6.07 -17.13 10.40
C LEU A 158 6.96 -16.08 11.06
N ALA A 159 6.35 -15.18 11.84
CA ALA A 159 7.07 -14.19 12.63
C ALA A 159 8.07 -14.87 13.57
N ASP A 160 7.62 -15.88 14.33
CA ASP A 160 8.47 -16.67 15.21
C ASP A 160 9.57 -17.41 14.42
N ALA A 161 9.22 -18.07 13.31
CA ALA A 161 10.16 -18.88 12.53
C ALA A 161 11.30 -18.06 11.90
N PHE A 162 11.04 -16.83 11.48
CA PHE A 162 12.02 -15.96 10.83
C PHE A 162 12.57 -14.85 11.72
N GLY A 163 12.14 -14.79 12.99
CA GLY A 163 12.57 -13.76 13.93
C GLY A 163 12.16 -12.34 13.54
N VAL A 164 11.05 -12.19 12.83
CA VAL A 164 10.52 -10.89 12.38
C VAL A 164 9.24 -10.54 13.12
N SER A 165 8.79 -9.29 12.97
CA SER A 165 7.57 -8.86 13.65
C SER A 165 6.32 -9.47 13.01
N TYR A 166 5.31 -9.79 13.83
CA TYR A 166 3.99 -10.18 13.33
C TYR A 166 3.39 -9.12 12.39
N ALA A 167 3.62 -7.84 12.70
CA ALA A 167 3.17 -6.71 11.88
C ALA A 167 3.75 -6.80 10.47
N GLU A 168 5.06 -7.01 10.33
CA GLU A 168 5.71 -7.13 9.02
C GLU A 168 5.12 -8.27 8.17
N ILE A 169 4.85 -9.43 8.77
CA ILE A 169 4.19 -10.54 8.07
C ILE A 169 2.77 -10.15 7.62
N MET A 170 2.03 -9.47 8.50
CA MET A 170 0.69 -9.00 8.17
C MET A 170 0.70 -7.92 7.10
N ASP A 171 1.71 -7.06 7.05
CA ASP A 171 1.84 -6.04 6.00
C ASP A 171 1.98 -6.66 4.62
N TRP A 172 2.81 -7.70 4.51
CA TRP A 172 2.93 -8.46 3.26
C TRP A 172 1.61 -9.13 2.90
N HIS A 173 0.90 -9.69 3.88
CA HIS A 173 -0.41 -10.28 3.65
C HIS A 173 -1.43 -9.23 3.19
N CYS A 174 -1.45 -8.04 3.80
CA CYS A 174 -2.33 -6.94 3.39
C CYS A 174 -2.02 -6.42 1.99
N LYS A 175 -0.78 -6.57 1.52
CA LYS A 175 -0.37 -6.28 0.12
C LYS A 175 -0.80 -7.37 -0.87
N GLY A 176 -1.53 -8.39 -0.43
CA GLY A 176 -2.09 -9.45 -1.28
C GLY A 176 -1.21 -10.69 -1.44
N PHE A 177 -0.08 -10.79 -0.73
CA PHE A 177 0.76 -11.99 -0.77
C PHE A 177 0.22 -13.09 0.16
N GLY A 178 0.08 -14.31 -0.36
CA GLY A 178 -0.32 -15.44 0.47
C GLY A 178 0.78 -15.83 1.47
N PHE A 179 0.41 -16.39 2.64
CA PHE A 179 1.40 -16.82 3.65
C PHE A 179 2.46 -17.80 3.12
N GLY A 180 2.09 -18.66 2.15
CA GLY A 180 3.04 -19.56 1.50
C GLY A 180 4.06 -18.84 0.61
N GLU A 181 3.67 -17.70 0.02
CA GLU A 181 4.55 -16.85 -0.78
C GLU A 181 5.49 -16.04 0.11
N ILE A 182 4.95 -15.49 1.20
CA ILE A 182 5.73 -14.81 2.24
C ILE A 182 6.78 -15.76 2.82
N ALA A 183 6.39 -16.97 3.23
CA ALA A 183 7.31 -17.97 3.76
C ALA A 183 8.44 -18.33 2.78
N ARG A 184 8.14 -18.46 1.48
CA ARG A 184 9.15 -18.71 0.45
C ARG A 184 10.10 -17.54 0.29
N ALA A 185 9.60 -16.31 0.32
CA ALA A 185 10.42 -15.11 0.21
C ALA A 185 11.42 -14.99 1.37
N TYR A 186 10.98 -15.20 2.61
CA TYR A 186 11.87 -15.20 3.77
C TYR A 186 12.92 -16.31 3.70
N LEU A 187 12.51 -17.53 3.35
CA LEU A 187 13.45 -18.64 3.26
C LEU A 187 14.48 -18.42 2.14
N LEU A 188 14.06 -17.81 1.02
CA LEU A 188 14.97 -17.45 -0.07
C LEU A 188 15.91 -16.30 0.33
N ALA A 189 15.45 -15.33 1.12
CA ALA A 189 16.31 -14.26 1.65
C ALA A 189 17.32 -14.77 2.68
N GLU A 190 16.97 -15.79 3.47
CA GLU A 190 17.88 -16.41 4.44
C GLU A 190 18.97 -17.25 3.77
N LYS A 191 18.65 -17.88 2.63
CA LYS A 191 19.56 -18.79 1.92
C LYS A 191 20.27 -18.15 0.74
N GLY A 192 19.66 -17.17 0.09
CA GLY A 192 20.19 -16.46 -1.06
C GLY A 192 21.08 -15.31 -0.62
N GLU A 193 22.22 -15.15 -1.27
CA GLU A 193 23.12 -14.03 -1.00
C GLU A 193 22.60 -12.76 -1.68
N GLY A 194 22.44 -11.69 -0.89
CA GLY A 194 22.15 -10.35 -1.42
C GLY A 194 20.71 -10.06 -1.83
N LEU A 195 19.77 -11.00 -1.64
CA LEU A 195 18.34 -10.77 -1.92
C LEU A 195 17.55 -10.49 -0.64
N THR A 196 16.80 -9.39 -0.63
CA THR A 196 15.88 -9.07 0.45
C THR A 196 14.48 -9.61 0.16
N VAL A 197 13.69 -9.86 1.20
CA VAL A 197 12.28 -10.29 1.08
C VAL A 197 11.49 -9.33 0.20
N THR A 198 11.70 -8.03 0.37
CA THR A 198 11.08 -6.97 -0.44
C THR A 198 11.42 -7.13 -1.93
N ALA A 199 12.68 -7.36 -2.28
CA ALA A 199 13.09 -7.55 -3.68
C ALA A 199 12.45 -8.81 -4.28
N ILE A 200 12.39 -9.89 -3.50
CA ILE A 200 11.79 -11.17 -3.92
C ILE A 200 10.29 -11.02 -4.18
N LEU A 201 9.56 -10.36 -3.27
CA LEU A 201 8.13 -10.12 -3.41
C LEU A 201 7.83 -9.11 -4.53
N ALA A 202 8.72 -8.13 -4.77
CA ALA A 202 8.61 -7.23 -5.91
C ALA A 202 8.71 -7.97 -7.24
N MET A 203 9.70 -8.86 -7.41
CA MET A 203 9.80 -9.73 -8.60
C MET A 203 8.53 -10.57 -8.78
N ARG A 204 7.96 -11.08 -7.69
CA ARG A 204 6.71 -11.83 -7.72
C ARG A 204 5.53 -10.98 -8.19
N SER A 205 5.39 -9.75 -7.69
CA SER A 205 4.35 -8.82 -8.12
C SER A 205 4.49 -8.35 -9.56
N ALA A 206 5.73 -8.33 -10.08
CA ALA A 206 6.02 -8.08 -11.50
C ALA A 206 5.65 -9.26 -12.42
N GLY A 207 5.04 -10.32 -11.89
CA GLY A 207 4.59 -11.49 -12.65
C GLY A 207 5.64 -12.58 -12.81
N GLN A 208 6.82 -12.43 -12.20
CA GLN A 208 7.86 -13.46 -12.27
C GLN A 208 7.42 -14.73 -11.53
N GLY A 209 7.64 -15.88 -12.16
CA GLY A 209 7.37 -17.18 -11.55
C GLY A 209 8.41 -17.53 -10.48
N TRP A 210 7.99 -18.23 -9.43
CA TRP A 210 8.89 -18.71 -8.36
C TRP A 210 10.08 -19.52 -8.90
N GLY A 211 9.90 -20.31 -9.96
CA GLY A 211 10.99 -21.07 -10.56
C GLY A 211 12.13 -20.18 -11.09
N SER A 212 11.79 -19.04 -11.72
CA SER A 212 12.79 -18.08 -12.20
C SER A 212 13.44 -17.37 -11.02
N ILE A 213 12.65 -16.87 -10.06
CA ILE A 213 13.17 -16.17 -8.87
C ILE A 213 14.18 -17.04 -8.10
N VAL A 214 13.86 -18.32 -7.90
CA VAL A 214 14.75 -19.27 -7.22
C VAL A 214 16.03 -19.52 -8.01
N LYS A 215 15.91 -19.69 -9.34
CA LYS A 215 17.08 -19.87 -10.19
C LYS A 215 18.01 -18.65 -10.16
N ASP A 216 17.43 -17.46 -10.16
CA ASP A 216 18.16 -16.19 -10.14
C ASP A 216 18.83 -15.94 -8.77
N SER A 217 18.29 -16.50 -7.69
CA SER A 217 18.87 -16.41 -6.34
C SER A 217 20.10 -17.31 -6.10
N GLY A 218 20.37 -18.26 -7.00
CA GLY A 218 21.45 -19.24 -6.82
C GLY A 218 21.17 -20.33 -5.78
N VAL A 219 20.00 -20.33 -5.13
CA VAL A 219 19.61 -21.33 -4.13
C VAL A 219 19.09 -22.60 -4.81
N ALA A 220 19.54 -23.77 -4.36
CA ALA A 220 19.08 -25.04 -4.92
C ALA A 220 17.60 -25.28 -4.55
N PRO A 221 16.72 -25.68 -5.49
CA PRO A 221 15.30 -25.91 -5.22
C PRO A 221 15.02 -26.93 -4.10
N SER A 222 15.93 -27.88 -3.87
CA SER A 222 15.86 -28.86 -2.79
C SER A 222 15.94 -28.24 -1.39
N GLU A 223 16.55 -27.06 -1.25
CA GLU A 223 16.70 -26.35 0.02
C GLU A 223 15.43 -25.55 0.38
N LEU A 224 14.56 -25.30 -0.60
CA LEU A 224 13.30 -24.58 -0.45
C LEU A 224 12.10 -25.48 -0.14
N ALA A 225 12.33 -26.75 0.20
CA ALA A 225 11.25 -27.69 0.44
C ALA A 225 10.40 -27.25 1.66
N PRO A 226 9.07 -27.08 1.51
CA PRO A 226 8.20 -26.49 2.53
C PRO A 226 8.16 -27.25 3.87
N GLY A 227 8.63 -28.50 3.90
CA GLY A 227 8.76 -29.29 5.13
C GLY A 227 9.89 -28.87 6.07
N LYS A 228 10.82 -28.00 5.63
CA LYS A 228 11.94 -27.51 6.45
C LYS A 228 11.63 -26.18 7.16
N ALA A 229 10.85 -25.29 6.53
CA ALA A 229 10.52 -23.96 7.05
C ALA A 229 9.72 -23.97 8.37
N VAL A 230 8.97 -25.04 8.66
CA VAL A 230 8.08 -25.13 9.83
C VAL A 230 8.60 -26.14 10.89
N LYS A 231 9.74 -26.78 10.65
CA LYS A 231 10.31 -27.80 11.56
C LYS A 231 11.49 -27.31 12.41
N GLY A 232 11.94 -26.07 12.25
CA GLY A 232 12.96 -25.47 13.09
C GLY A 232 12.32 -24.75 14.27
N GLN A 233 12.76 -25.08 15.49
CA GLN A 233 12.42 -24.43 16.77
C GLN A 233 11.17 -24.98 17.49
N GLY A 234 11.32 -26.16 18.07
CA GLY A 234 10.28 -26.74 18.94
C GLY A 234 10.46 -28.22 19.25
N LYS A 235 11.67 -28.67 19.60
CA LYS A 235 11.81 -29.90 20.40
C LYS A 235 12.56 -29.54 21.68
N PRO A 236 11.89 -29.57 22.86
CA PRO A 236 12.64 -29.60 24.11
C PRO A 236 13.49 -30.87 24.11
N ASP A 237 14.73 -30.70 24.54
CA ASP A 237 15.71 -31.75 24.78
C ASP A 237 15.07 -32.81 25.68
N LYS A 238 14.58 -33.90 25.08
CA LYS A 238 14.27 -35.12 25.80
C LYS A 238 15.46 -36.04 25.60
N ASP A 239 16.41 -35.82 26.50
CA ASP A 239 16.99 -36.80 27.38
C ASP A 239 17.43 -38.14 26.76
N LYS A 240 18.71 -38.41 26.97
CA LYS A 240 19.44 -39.60 26.52
C LYS A 240 18.90 -40.85 27.22
N GLY A 241 17.93 -41.51 26.61
CA GLY A 241 17.49 -42.86 26.97
C GLY A 241 18.08 -43.91 26.05
N ASN A 242 19.23 -44.46 26.43
CA ASN A 242 19.80 -45.69 25.91
C ASN A 242 18.79 -46.86 25.97
N SER A 243 18.54 -47.57 24.85
CA SER A 243 18.46 -49.03 24.87
C SER A 243 18.46 -49.66 23.47
N GLN A 244 19.48 -50.50 23.25
CA GLN A 244 19.45 -51.83 22.64
C GLN A 244 18.70 -52.08 21.31
N GLU A 245 19.53 -52.39 20.31
CA GLU A 245 19.68 -53.76 19.80
C GLU A 245 18.40 -54.48 19.32
N LYS A 246 18.25 -54.59 17.99
CA LYS A 246 18.04 -55.88 17.32
C LYS A 246 18.24 -55.77 15.82
N GLY A 247 19.26 -56.47 15.33
CA GLY A 247 19.42 -56.74 13.91
C GLY A 247 18.30 -57.62 13.35
N ASN A 248 18.16 -57.62 12.03
CA ASN A 248 18.45 -58.86 11.32
C ASN A 248 18.70 -58.62 9.83
N ASN A 249 19.76 -59.29 9.41
CA ASN A 249 20.21 -59.61 8.07
C ASN A 249 19.11 -60.34 7.27
N LYS A 250 19.02 -60.11 5.95
CA LYS A 250 18.69 -61.14 4.94
C LYS A 250 18.77 -60.60 3.50
N ASP A 251 19.93 -60.83 2.92
CA ASP A 251 20.16 -61.63 1.71
C ASP A 251 19.35 -61.37 0.42
N LYS A 252 20.14 -61.03 -0.60
CA LYS A 252 20.03 -61.39 -2.02
C LYS A 252 19.04 -62.51 -2.35
N GLU A 253 18.25 -62.32 -3.40
CA GLU A 253 18.23 -63.29 -4.49
C GLU A 253 17.88 -62.67 -5.85
N LYS A 254 18.53 -63.23 -6.87
CA LYS A 254 18.60 -62.84 -8.27
C LYS A 254 17.70 -63.83 -9.02
N GLY A 255 16.82 -63.36 -9.90
CA GLY A 255 15.95 -64.23 -10.70
C GLY A 255 15.65 -63.64 -12.06
N GLU A 256 16.40 -64.08 -13.07
CA GLU A 256 16.06 -63.97 -14.49
C GLU A 256 14.84 -64.86 -14.79
N GLY A 257 13.90 -64.36 -15.57
CA GLY A 257 12.78 -65.11 -16.12
C GLY A 257 12.64 -64.81 -17.61
N LYS A 258 12.74 -65.89 -18.39
CA LYS A 258 12.77 -66.00 -19.86
C LYS A 258 11.68 -65.27 -20.63
#